data_AF-A0A1Q9C102-F1
#
_entry.id   AF-A0A1Q9C102-F1
#
_cell.length_a   1.000
_cell.length_b   1.000
_cell.length_c   1.000
_cell.angle_alpha   90.00
_cell.angle_beta   90.00
_cell.angle_gamma   90.00
#
_symmetry.space_group_name_H-M   'P 1'
#
loop_
_entity.id
_entity.type
_entity.pdbx_description
1 polymer ?
#
loop_
_entity_poly.entity_id
_entity_poly.type
_entity_poly.pdbx_seq_one_letter_code
_entity_poly.pdbx_strand_id
1 'polypeptide(L)'
;MATQYREAMDIPLHLVFGVQLRGSLEMRPSKLWSLYVRSWLAVDLLIVLLDVALILLERMSSGQSNGAFRSARFLRSLRLLRLFRLVRVAKLQRELSLVASRFLSTYAFMVMKIVGALLMMLAINHIIGCCWFGIGSGTDSDNTWIHRIGIEDADFGTSYVCSIHWALTQFTPSTNNIAPENGIERFFAIWVILLAMGVYSSFIGSISSTVNSLRAVRGEKIKQQSKLLQFFIERNLSLDLYGLLLLLLRPFVAKAQLKQLGHPTLTTLLLLLLLLSFIVA
;
A
#
# COMPACT_ATOMS: atom_id res chain seq x y z
N MET A 1 -1.38 26.83 -7.65
CA MET A 1 -0.10 26.44 -6.98
C MET A 1 -0.16 25.09 -6.27
N ALA A 2 -1.30 24.63 -5.72
CA ALA A 2 -1.40 23.35 -5.01
C ALA A 2 -1.26 22.09 -5.88
N THR A 3 -1.57 22.16 -7.19
CA THR A 3 -1.37 21.06 -8.15
C THR A 3 0.10 20.82 -8.50
N GLN A 4 0.96 21.83 -8.32
CA GLN A 4 2.38 21.80 -8.69
C GLN A 4 3.22 20.90 -7.76
N TYR A 5 2.74 20.65 -6.53
CA TYR A 5 3.43 19.81 -5.54
C TYR A 5 2.98 18.35 -5.57
N ARG A 6 1.81 18.06 -6.14
CA ARG A 6 1.23 16.70 -6.12
C ARG A 6 1.92 15.75 -7.10
N GLU A 7 2.52 16.30 -8.16
CA GLU A 7 3.29 15.53 -9.16
C GLU A 7 4.79 15.41 -8.81
N ALA A 8 5.27 16.20 -7.83
CA ALA A 8 6.63 16.07 -7.30
C ALA A 8 6.80 14.86 -6.37
N MET A 9 5.75 14.08 -6.11
CA MET A 9 5.79 12.96 -5.17
C MET A 9 6.29 11.64 -5.80
N ASP A 10 6.29 11.56 -7.14
CA ASP A 10 6.49 10.32 -7.90
C ASP A 10 7.71 10.40 -8.87
N ILE A 11 8.77 11.14 -8.49
CA ILE A 11 9.85 11.57 -9.41
C ILE A 11 10.82 10.48 -9.94
N PRO A 12 11.12 9.33 -9.29
CA PRO A 12 12.16 8.42 -9.80
C PRO A 12 11.88 7.91 -11.22
N LEU A 13 10.61 7.69 -11.56
CA LEU A 13 10.16 7.26 -12.89
C LEU A 13 9.99 8.43 -13.87
N HIS A 14 9.66 9.63 -13.39
CA HIS A 14 9.57 10.81 -14.24
C HIS A 14 10.90 11.16 -14.92
N LEU A 15 12.05 10.78 -14.36
CA LEU A 15 13.37 10.92 -15.01
C LEU A 15 13.45 10.20 -16.36
N VAL A 16 12.64 9.16 -16.55
CA VAL A 16 12.51 8.39 -17.79
C VAL A 16 11.29 8.84 -18.62
N PHE A 17 10.19 9.25 -17.97
CA PHE A 17 8.90 9.52 -18.64
C PHE A 17 8.55 11.00 -18.86
N GLY A 18 9.33 11.96 -18.35
CA GLY A 18 9.11 13.40 -18.49
C GLY A 18 8.07 13.98 -17.55
N VAL A 19 8.19 15.25 -17.16
CA VAL A 19 7.25 15.93 -16.24
C VAL A 19 6.42 16.94 -17.03
N GLN A 20 5.10 16.97 -16.81
CA GLN A 20 4.22 17.92 -17.47
C GLN A 20 4.14 19.23 -16.66
N LEU A 21 5.05 20.15 -16.96
CA LEU A 21 5.05 21.49 -16.37
C LEU A 21 4.26 22.46 -17.26
N ARG A 22 3.18 23.05 -16.71
CA ARG A 22 2.38 24.12 -17.35
C ARG A 22 1.83 23.76 -18.75
N GLY A 23 1.36 22.53 -18.93
CA GLY A 23 0.77 22.08 -20.20
C GLY A 23 1.78 21.67 -21.28
N SER A 24 3.08 21.88 -21.07
CA SER A 24 4.16 21.36 -21.92
C SER A 24 4.87 20.17 -21.27
N LEU A 25 5.08 19.09 -22.03
CA LEU A 25 5.85 17.93 -21.58
C LEU A 25 7.34 18.26 -21.66
N GLU A 26 7.99 18.43 -20.50
CA GLU A 26 9.42 18.70 -20.41
C GLU A 26 10.17 17.37 -20.22
N MET A 27 10.90 16.96 -21.26
CA MET A 27 11.70 15.71 -21.30
C MET A 27 13.19 15.96 -21.03
N ARG A 28 13.61 17.20 -20.75
CA ARG A 28 15.03 17.55 -20.62
C ARG A 28 15.62 16.95 -19.32
N PRO A 29 16.61 16.04 -19.39
CA PRO A 29 17.13 15.33 -18.23
C PRO A 29 17.82 16.26 -17.22
N SER A 30 18.44 17.35 -17.68
CA SER A 30 19.11 18.34 -16.82
C SER A 30 18.16 19.08 -15.87
N LYS A 31 16.97 19.46 -16.36
CA LYS A 31 15.95 20.11 -15.52
C LYS A 31 15.34 19.10 -14.54
N LEU A 32 15.03 17.89 -15.00
CA LEU A 32 14.45 16.84 -14.14
C LEU A 32 15.39 16.42 -13.01
N TRP A 33 16.69 16.30 -13.29
CA TRP A 33 17.69 16.01 -12.27
C TRP A 33 17.72 17.08 -11.16
N SER A 34 17.70 18.36 -11.54
CA SER A 34 17.69 19.47 -10.57
C SER A 34 16.45 19.46 -9.65
N LEU A 35 15.29 19.04 -10.17
CA LEU A 35 14.05 18.88 -9.42
C LEU A 35 14.09 17.67 -8.48
N TYR A 36 14.66 16.55 -8.92
CA TYR A 36 14.83 15.34 -8.10
C TYR A 36 15.77 15.59 -6.91
N VAL A 37 16.93 16.19 -7.17
CA VAL A 37 17.93 16.50 -6.14
C VAL A 37 17.37 17.41 -5.04
N ARG A 38 16.50 18.35 -5.40
CA ARG A 38 15.93 19.33 -4.45
C ARG A 38 14.79 18.77 -3.58
N SER A 39 14.17 17.66 -3.97
CA SER A 39 12.92 17.18 -3.34
C SER A 39 13.05 15.80 -2.66
N TRP A 40 13.67 14.82 -3.31
CA TRP A 40 13.62 13.42 -2.86
C TRP A 40 14.99 12.80 -2.59
N LEU A 41 16.07 13.35 -3.14
CA LEU A 41 17.41 12.80 -2.94
C LEU A 41 17.76 12.71 -1.44
N ALA A 42 17.41 13.70 -0.63
CA ALA A 42 17.70 13.68 0.81
C ALA A 42 17.02 12.49 1.53
N VAL A 43 15.77 12.19 1.19
CA VAL A 43 15.00 11.09 1.79
C VAL A 43 15.54 9.74 1.30
N ASP A 44 15.77 9.59 0.00
CA ASP A 44 16.31 8.35 -0.56
C ASP A 44 17.74 8.08 -0.07
N LEU A 45 18.58 9.11 0.02
CA LEU A 45 19.94 9.04 0.55
C LEU A 45 19.94 8.69 2.03
N LEU A 46 19.05 9.29 2.84
CA LEU A 46 18.93 8.98 4.27
C LEU A 46 18.50 7.52 4.50
N ILE A 47 17.58 7.00 3.69
CA ILE A 47 17.19 5.57 3.73
C ILE A 47 18.38 4.68 3.39
N VAL A 48 19.13 4.99 2.32
CA VAL A 48 20.30 4.20 1.91
C VAL A 48 21.42 4.28 2.93
N LEU A 49 21.69 5.47 3.48
CA LEU A 49 22.68 5.68 4.53
C LEU A 49 22.34 4.92 5.81
N LEU A 50 21.07 4.94 6.23
CA LEU A 50 20.60 4.18 7.38
C LEU A 50 20.82 2.68 7.14
N ASP A 51 20.47 2.16 5.97
CA ASP A 51 20.65 0.74 5.64
C ASP A 51 22.14 0.32 5.64
N VAL A 52 23.01 1.15 5.07
CA VAL A 52 24.47 0.92 5.07
C VAL A 52 25.03 0.99 6.49
N ALA A 53 24.59 1.97 7.29
CA ALA A 53 25.00 2.12 8.69
C ALA A 53 24.58 0.90 9.53
N LEU A 54 23.36 0.38 9.32
CA LEU A 54 22.87 -0.83 9.99
C LEU A 54 23.67 -2.08 9.59
N ILE A 55 23.99 -2.24 8.31
CA ILE A 55 24.83 -3.35 7.83
C ILE A 55 26.24 -3.27 8.41
N LEU A 56 26.81 -2.07 8.48
CA LEU A 56 28.14 -1.83 9.05
C LEU A 56 28.15 -2.14 10.56
N LEU A 57 27.15 -1.68 11.29
CA LEU A 57 27.01 -1.92 12.72
C LEU A 57 26.83 -3.42 13.02
N GLU A 58 26.05 -4.14 12.19
CA GLU A 58 25.89 -5.59 12.28
C GLU A 58 27.24 -6.32 12.13
N ARG A 59 28.04 -5.94 11.13
CA ARG A 59 29.40 -6.50 10.90
C ARG A 59 30.37 -6.22 12.04
N MET A 60 30.20 -5.10 12.76
CA MET A 60 31.02 -4.76 13.92
C MET A 60 30.58 -5.51 15.18
N SER A 61 29.28 -5.76 15.32
CA SER A 61 28.70 -6.39 16.52
C SER A 61 28.92 -7.91 16.61
N SER A 62 29.21 -8.59 15.50
CA SER A 62 29.45 -10.05 15.48
C SER A 62 30.74 -10.51 16.18
N GLY A 63 31.56 -9.60 16.72
CA GLY A 63 32.86 -9.90 17.33
C GLY A 63 32.95 -9.80 18.87
N GLN A 64 31.92 -9.41 19.62
CA GLN A 64 32.05 -9.15 21.08
C GLN A 64 30.88 -9.73 21.90
N SER A 65 31.16 -10.57 22.89
CA SER A 65 30.25 -11.65 23.33
C SER A 65 29.33 -11.42 24.55
N ASN A 66 29.39 -10.33 25.32
CA ASN A 66 28.60 -10.28 26.58
C ASN A 66 27.48 -9.21 26.65
N GLY A 67 27.49 -8.17 25.81
CA GLY A 67 26.35 -7.24 25.60
C GLY A 67 25.49 -7.58 24.36
N ALA A 68 25.85 -8.66 23.67
CA ALA A 68 25.41 -8.99 22.32
C ALA A 68 23.95 -9.44 22.23
N PHE A 69 23.36 -10.02 23.28
CA PHE A 69 22.06 -10.68 23.15
C PHE A 69 20.88 -9.69 23.03
N ARG A 70 20.93 -8.56 23.74
CA ARG A 70 19.88 -7.52 23.73
C ARG A 70 20.05 -6.54 22.57
N SER A 71 21.30 -6.14 22.29
CA SER A 71 21.67 -5.41 21.08
C SER A 71 21.36 -6.23 19.82
N ALA A 72 21.53 -7.56 19.82
CA ALA A 72 21.10 -8.40 18.71
C ALA A 72 19.58 -8.42 18.49
N ARG A 73 18.73 -8.35 19.53
CA ARG A 73 17.27 -8.26 19.35
C ARG A 73 16.87 -6.92 18.72
N PHE A 74 17.47 -5.83 19.17
CA PHE A 74 17.27 -4.50 18.59
C PHE A 74 17.81 -4.42 17.15
N LEU A 75 18.99 -4.98 16.88
CA LEU A 75 19.55 -5.06 15.52
C LEU A 75 18.69 -5.94 14.59
N ARG A 76 18.08 -7.02 15.11
CA ARG A 76 17.11 -7.85 14.36
C ARG A 76 15.84 -7.09 14.02
N SER A 77 15.29 -6.29 14.92
CA SER A 77 14.12 -5.46 14.62
C SER A 77 14.45 -4.33 13.63
N LEU A 78 15.67 -3.78 13.68
CA LEU A 78 16.16 -2.84 12.66
C LEU A 78 16.34 -3.49 11.29
N ARG A 79 16.62 -4.80 11.21
CA ARG A 79 16.67 -5.55 9.94
C ARG A 79 15.31 -5.52 9.22
N LEU A 80 14.21 -5.45 9.97
CA LEU A 80 12.86 -5.36 9.44
C LEU A 80 12.53 -3.97 8.88
N LEU A 81 13.25 -2.91 9.27
CA LEU A 81 13.14 -1.59 8.61
C LEU A 81 13.57 -1.62 7.14
N ARG A 82 14.26 -2.67 6.66
CA ARG A 82 14.49 -2.88 5.22
C ARG A 82 13.19 -3.00 4.43
N LEU A 83 12.10 -3.43 5.07
CA LEU A 83 10.76 -3.47 4.48
C LEU A 83 10.19 -2.06 4.24
N PHE A 84 10.82 -0.99 4.74
CA PHE A 84 10.52 0.39 4.32
C PHE A 84 10.75 0.60 2.82
N ARG A 85 11.60 -0.23 2.19
CA ARG A 85 11.74 -0.27 0.72
C ARG A 85 10.43 -0.65 0.01
N LEU A 86 9.48 -1.32 0.68
CA LEU A 86 8.14 -1.60 0.14
C LEU A 86 7.34 -0.33 -0.13
N VAL A 87 7.62 0.78 0.57
CA VAL A 87 7.03 2.08 0.27
C VAL A 87 7.41 2.54 -1.14
N ARG A 88 8.62 2.19 -1.62
CA ARG A 88 9.03 2.42 -3.03
C ARG A 88 8.22 1.53 -3.98
N VAL A 89 7.91 0.30 -3.59
CA VAL A 89 7.04 -0.60 -4.37
C VAL A 89 5.59 -0.10 -4.40
N ALA A 90 5.09 0.52 -3.34
CA ALA A 90 3.77 1.17 -3.34
C ALA A 90 3.71 2.35 -4.32
N LYS A 91 4.81 3.11 -4.46
CA LYS A 91 4.94 4.13 -5.53
C LYS A 91 4.94 3.50 -6.91
N LEU A 92 5.70 2.41 -7.10
CA LEU A 92 5.71 1.66 -8.36
C LEU A 92 4.33 1.11 -8.70
N GLN A 93 3.54 0.66 -7.71
CA GLN A 93 2.14 0.26 -7.91
C GLN A 93 1.29 1.40 -8.45
N ARG A 94 1.48 2.64 -7.99
CA ARG A 94 0.72 3.79 -8.49
C ARG A 94 1.02 4.05 -9.96
N GLU A 95 2.29 4.03 -10.35
CA GLU A 95 2.71 4.23 -11.74
C GLU A 95 2.31 3.06 -12.65
N LEU A 96 2.49 1.82 -12.18
CA LEU A 96 1.98 0.63 -12.85
C LEU A 96 0.47 0.67 -12.97
N SER A 97 -0.26 1.24 -12.01
CA SER A 97 -1.71 1.38 -12.10
C SER A 97 -2.11 2.35 -13.23
N LEU A 98 -1.35 3.42 -13.46
CA LEU A 98 -1.61 4.36 -14.55
C LEU A 98 -1.36 3.71 -15.92
N VAL A 99 -0.29 2.93 -16.05
CA VAL A 99 -0.01 2.17 -17.29
C VAL A 99 -1.01 1.03 -17.46
N ALA A 100 -1.31 0.31 -16.37
CA ALA A 100 -2.30 -0.77 -16.35
C ALA A 100 -3.70 -0.25 -16.69
N SER A 101 -4.08 0.97 -16.30
CA SER A 101 -5.39 1.54 -16.66
C SER A 101 -5.62 1.65 -18.18
N ARG A 102 -4.53 1.66 -18.98
CA ARG A 102 -4.57 1.65 -20.45
C ARG A 102 -4.70 0.25 -21.06
N PHE A 103 -4.36 -0.81 -20.33
CA PHE A 103 -4.28 -2.18 -20.84
C PHE A 103 -5.13 -3.21 -20.07
N LEU A 104 -5.57 -2.91 -18.85
CA LEU A 104 -6.35 -3.79 -17.98
C LEU A 104 -7.84 -3.44 -18.01
N SER A 105 -8.66 -4.48 -17.86
CA SER A 105 -10.09 -4.34 -17.55
C SER A 105 -10.31 -3.50 -16.29
N THR A 106 -11.30 -2.59 -16.34
CA THR A 106 -11.66 -1.66 -15.24
C THR A 106 -11.81 -2.38 -13.90
N TYR A 107 -12.32 -3.62 -13.90
CA TYR A 107 -12.50 -4.44 -12.71
C TYR A 107 -11.17 -4.89 -12.09
N ALA A 108 -10.21 -5.31 -12.92
CA ALA A 108 -8.90 -5.76 -12.44
C ALA A 108 -8.12 -4.60 -11.81
N PHE A 109 -8.20 -3.41 -12.41
CA PHE A 109 -7.63 -2.18 -11.85
C PHE A 109 -8.21 -1.84 -10.47
N MET A 110 -9.54 -1.93 -10.29
CA MET A 110 -10.20 -1.69 -9.01
C MET A 110 -9.73 -2.67 -7.92
N VAL A 111 -9.62 -3.97 -8.25
CA VAL A 111 -9.13 -4.99 -7.32
C VAL A 111 -7.68 -4.72 -6.93
N MET A 112 -6.80 -4.42 -7.89
CA MET A 112 -5.40 -4.10 -7.60
C MET A 112 -5.27 -2.89 -6.67
N LYS A 113 -6.10 -1.86 -6.86
CA LYS A 113 -6.10 -0.67 -5.99
C LYS A 113 -6.45 -1.02 -4.53
N ILE A 114 -7.44 -1.89 -4.32
CA ILE A 114 -7.84 -2.33 -2.98
C ILE A 114 -6.75 -3.21 -2.34
N VAL A 115 -6.22 -4.19 -3.08
CA VAL A 115 -5.15 -5.07 -2.60
C VAL A 115 -3.88 -4.28 -2.28
N GLY A 116 -3.49 -3.33 -3.14
CA GLY A 116 -2.35 -2.44 -2.88
C GLY A 116 -2.55 -1.58 -1.63
N ALA A 117 -3.76 -1.06 -1.41
CA ALA A 117 -4.09 -0.29 -0.21
C ALA A 117 -4.01 -1.14 1.07
N LEU A 118 -4.47 -2.40 1.02
CA LEU A 118 -4.35 -3.36 2.13
C LEU A 118 -2.89 -3.69 2.45
N LEU A 119 -2.08 -3.98 1.43
CA LEU A 119 -0.64 -4.25 1.60
C LEU A 119 0.11 -3.05 2.18
N MET A 120 -0.23 -1.85 1.73
CA MET A 120 0.34 -0.61 2.28
C MET A 120 -0.02 -0.43 3.76
N MET A 121 -1.28 -0.70 4.15
CA MET A 121 -1.70 -0.66 5.55
C MET A 121 -0.94 -1.70 6.40
N LEU A 122 -0.74 -2.91 5.88
CA LEU A 122 0.04 -3.96 6.57
C LEU A 122 1.51 -3.55 6.72
N ALA A 123 2.12 -2.96 5.69
CA ALA A 123 3.50 -2.48 5.74
C ALA A 123 3.68 -1.36 6.77
N ILE A 124 2.74 -0.41 6.87
CA ILE A 124 2.77 0.64 7.90
C ILE A 124 2.64 0.02 9.30
N ASN A 125 1.70 -0.91 9.50
CA ASN A 125 1.54 -1.62 10.77
C ASN A 125 2.78 -2.41 11.17
N HIS A 126 3.45 -3.01 10.19
CA HIS A 126 4.72 -3.70 10.40
C HIS A 126 5.80 -2.76 10.93
N ILE A 127 5.96 -1.58 10.33
CA ILE A 127 6.92 -0.57 10.79
C ILE A 127 6.58 -0.12 12.20
N ILE A 128 5.30 0.19 12.47
CA ILE A 128 4.83 0.61 13.81
C ILE A 128 5.12 -0.49 14.85
N GLY A 129 4.81 -1.75 14.54
CA GLY A 129 5.09 -2.88 15.42
C GLY A 129 6.58 -3.09 15.67
N CYS A 130 7.43 -2.94 14.65
CA CYS A 130 8.88 -3.02 14.83
C CYS A 130 9.43 -1.89 15.70
N CYS A 131 8.94 -0.66 15.51
CA CYS A 131 9.27 0.48 16.37
C CYS A 131 8.79 0.26 17.81
N TRP A 132 7.58 -0.28 18.00
CA TRP A 132 7.02 -0.62 19.31
C TRP A 132 7.89 -1.64 20.05
N PHE A 133 8.31 -2.70 19.36
CA PHE A 133 9.26 -3.68 19.89
C PHE A 133 10.65 -3.08 20.17
N GLY A 134 11.14 -2.21 19.28
CA GLY A 134 12.41 -1.52 19.47
C GLY A 134 12.43 -0.63 20.73
N ILE A 135 11.35 0.11 20.98
CA ILE A 135 11.22 0.97 22.17
C ILE A 135 11.19 0.14 23.45
N GLY A 136 10.40 -0.96 23.46
CA GLY A 136 10.30 -1.84 24.62
C GLY A 136 11.60 -2.60 24.92
N SER A 137 12.33 -3.02 23.88
CA SER A 137 13.59 -3.78 24.04
C SER A 137 14.82 -2.91 24.28
N GLY A 138 14.78 -1.62 23.93
CA GLY A 138 15.89 -0.68 24.09
C GLY A 138 15.88 0.13 25.38
N THR A 139 14.79 0.10 26.16
CA THR A 139 14.67 0.84 27.42
C THR A 139 15.08 -0.06 28.58
N ASP A 140 16.13 0.32 29.32
CA ASP A 140 16.73 -0.47 30.42
C ASP A 140 15.95 -0.32 31.75
N SER A 141 14.61 -0.34 31.68
CA SER A 141 13.73 -0.19 32.83
C SER A 141 12.74 -1.34 32.92
N ASP A 142 12.46 -1.82 34.13
CA ASP A 142 11.40 -2.82 34.40
C ASP A 142 9.99 -2.30 34.04
N ASN A 143 9.85 -0.99 33.80
CA ASN A 143 8.60 -0.35 33.38
C ASN A 143 8.46 -0.31 31.85
N THR A 144 8.54 -1.47 31.19
CA THR A 144 8.24 -1.60 29.75
C THR A 144 7.03 -2.50 29.51
N TRP A 145 6.40 -2.33 28.35
CA TRP A 145 5.30 -3.20 27.93
C TRP A 145 5.72 -4.68 27.81
N ILE A 146 7.00 -4.95 27.49
CA ILE A 146 7.56 -6.30 27.37
C ILE A 146 7.62 -6.96 28.75
N HIS A 147 8.13 -6.24 29.75
CA HIS A 147 8.23 -6.72 31.12
C HIS A 147 6.83 -6.99 31.71
N ARG A 148 5.88 -6.06 31.48
CA ARG A 148 4.51 -6.19 32.03
C ARG A 148 3.73 -7.40 31.52
N ILE A 149 3.96 -7.82 30.28
CA ILE A 149 3.33 -9.01 29.71
C ILE A 149 4.13 -10.28 30.05
N GLY A 150 5.37 -10.14 30.51
CA GLY A 150 6.23 -11.27 30.86
C GLY A 150 6.77 -12.02 29.64
N ILE A 151 7.01 -11.34 28.52
CA ILE A 151 7.49 -11.95 27.27
C ILE A 151 8.97 -11.66 26.99
N GLU A 152 9.75 -11.41 28.03
CA GLU A 152 11.19 -11.08 27.93
C GLU A 152 12.02 -12.24 27.37
N ASP A 153 11.64 -13.46 27.70
CA ASP A 153 12.29 -14.70 27.28
C ASP A 153 11.52 -15.43 26.17
N ALA A 154 10.44 -14.82 25.66
CA ALA A 154 9.66 -15.39 24.58
C ALA A 154 10.46 -15.43 23.27
N ASP A 155 10.12 -16.37 22.40
CA ASP A 155 10.67 -16.39 21.05
C ASP A 155 10.33 -15.10 20.27
N PHE A 156 11.19 -14.75 19.33
CA PHE A 156 11.02 -13.58 18.48
C PHE A 156 9.66 -13.58 17.76
N GLY A 157 9.17 -14.76 17.33
CA GLY A 157 7.87 -14.87 16.70
C GLY A 157 6.73 -14.38 17.61
N THR A 158 6.76 -14.74 18.89
CA THR A 158 5.76 -14.30 19.87
C THR A 158 5.82 -12.80 20.10
N SER A 159 7.01 -12.25 20.33
CA SER A 159 7.16 -10.80 20.52
C SER A 159 6.74 -10.01 19.28
N TYR A 160 7.04 -10.52 18.08
CA TYR A 160 6.62 -9.92 16.82
C TYR A 160 5.10 -9.92 16.67
N VAL A 161 4.43 -11.06 16.88
CA VAL A 161 2.96 -11.16 16.78
C VAL A 161 2.28 -10.22 17.78
N CYS A 162 2.75 -10.17 19.03
CA CYS A 162 2.24 -9.23 20.03
C CYS A 162 2.40 -7.77 19.58
N SER A 163 3.57 -7.42 19.03
CA SER A 163 3.85 -6.05 18.57
C SER A 163 2.99 -5.64 17.37
N ILE A 164 2.78 -6.56 16.42
CA ILE A 164 1.91 -6.35 15.26
C ILE A 164 0.44 -6.25 15.70
N HIS A 165 0.01 -7.10 16.63
CA HIS A 165 -1.35 -7.03 17.17
C HIS A 165 -1.60 -5.66 17.82
N TRP A 166 -0.66 -5.18 18.64
CA TRP A 166 -0.74 -3.83 19.22
C TRP A 166 -0.83 -2.75 18.13
N ALA A 167 0.04 -2.78 17.13
CA ALA A 167 0.01 -1.83 16.03
C ALA A 167 -1.35 -1.81 15.30
N LEU A 168 -1.89 -3.00 14.97
CA LEU A 168 -3.18 -3.14 14.30
C LEU A 168 -4.35 -2.57 15.13
N THR A 169 -4.32 -2.77 16.45
CA THR A 169 -5.36 -2.22 17.35
C THR A 169 -5.39 -0.70 17.38
N GLN A 170 -4.33 -0.02 16.94
CA GLN A 170 -4.31 1.45 16.82
C GLN A 170 -5.09 1.95 15.59
N PHE A 171 -5.22 1.15 14.53
CA PHE A 171 -5.98 1.50 13.32
C PHE A 171 -7.46 1.15 13.46
N THR A 172 -7.74 0.02 14.07
CA THR A 172 -9.08 -0.45 14.39
C THR A 172 -9.14 -0.74 15.88
N PRO A 173 -9.71 0.18 16.69
CA PRO A 173 -9.82 0.00 18.12
C PRO A 173 -10.41 -1.37 18.44
N SER A 174 -9.58 -2.24 18.99
CA SER A 174 -9.91 -3.60 19.40
C SER A 174 -9.40 -3.79 20.81
N THR A 175 -9.95 -4.77 21.53
CA THR A 175 -9.48 -5.10 22.87
C THR A 175 -8.02 -5.53 22.79
N ASN A 176 -7.15 -4.81 23.50
CA ASN A 176 -5.73 -5.08 23.56
C ASN A 176 -5.29 -5.12 25.03
N ASN A 177 -4.51 -6.14 25.39
CA ASN A 177 -3.91 -6.30 26.71
C ASN A 177 -2.55 -5.59 26.84
N ILE A 178 -2.04 -5.02 25.74
CA ILE A 178 -0.75 -4.34 25.67
C ILE A 178 -0.97 -2.83 25.81
N ALA A 179 -0.42 -2.22 26.86
CA ALA A 179 -0.52 -0.80 27.13
C ALA A 179 0.87 -0.18 27.35
N PRO A 180 1.05 1.13 27.05
CA PRO A 180 2.30 1.82 27.32
C PRO A 180 2.50 2.05 28.83
N GLU A 181 3.66 1.66 29.34
CA GLU A 181 4.02 1.77 30.76
C GLU A 181 4.85 3.03 31.04
N ASN A 182 5.80 3.35 30.17
CA ASN A 182 6.69 4.50 30.35
C ASN A 182 6.30 5.73 29.50
N GLY A 183 6.89 6.89 29.81
CA GLY A 183 6.60 8.15 29.12
C GLY A 183 6.94 8.11 27.62
N ILE A 184 7.98 7.37 27.23
CA ILE A 184 8.42 7.25 25.83
C ILE A 184 7.41 6.42 25.02
N GLU A 185 7.00 5.27 25.56
CA GLU A 185 5.95 4.41 25.01
C GLU A 185 4.63 5.17 24.89
N ARG A 186 4.25 5.95 25.91
CA ARG A 186 3.03 6.79 25.88
C ARG A 186 3.10 7.85 24.79
N PHE A 187 4.22 8.56 24.70
CA PHE A 187 4.43 9.57 23.66
C PHE A 187 4.35 8.96 22.26
N PHE A 188 5.01 7.83 22.05
CA PHE A 188 4.95 7.08 20.79
C PHE A 188 3.52 6.61 20.47
N ALA A 189 2.81 6.04 21.45
CA ALA A 189 1.44 5.57 21.28
C ALA A 189 0.48 6.71 20.86
N ILE A 190 0.60 7.90 21.46
CA ILE A 190 -0.21 9.08 21.08
C ILE A 190 0.02 9.44 19.61
N TRP A 191 1.28 9.50 19.17
CA TRP A 191 1.63 9.79 17.78
C TRP A 191 1.11 8.72 16.81
N VAL A 192 1.22 7.45 17.19
CA VAL A 192 0.71 6.33 16.39
C VAL A 192 -0.80 6.41 16.23
N ILE A 193 -1.56 6.75 17.27
CA ILE A 193 -3.02 6.90 17.18
C ILE A 193 -3.40 8.02 16.20
N LEU A 194 -2.74 9.18 16.28
CA LEU A 194 -2.99 10.31 15.37
C LEU A 194 -2.69 9.93 13.91
N LEU A 195 -1.57 9.25 13.67
CA LEU A 195 -1.20 8.75 12.34
C LEU A 195 -2.19 7.69 11.84
N ALA A 196 -2.55 6.73 12.69
CA ALA A 196 -3.45 5.63 12.36
C ALA A 196 -4.83 6.16 11.95
N MET A 197 -5.35 7.17 12.64
CA MET A 197 -6.61 7.84 12.28
C MET A 197 -6.56 8.37 10.83
N GLY A 198 -5.51 9.12 10.47
CA GLY A 198 -5.38 9.68 9.11
C GLY A 198 -5.22 8.61 8.02
N VAL A 199 -4.40 7.59 8.27
CA VAL A 199 -4.15 6.51 7.32
C VAL A 199 -5.39 5.62 7.15
N TYR A 200 -6.06 5.26 8.24
CA TYR A 200 -7.29 4.46 8.19
C TYR A 200 -8.43 5.19 7.47
N SER A 201 -8.64 6.48 7.76
CA SER A 201 -9.63 7.29 7.02
C SER A 201 -9.33 7.34 5.52
N SER A 202 -8.07 7.48 5.13
CA SER A 202 -7.65 7.47 3.73
C SER A 202 -7.90 6.11 3.06
N PHE A 203 -7.65 5.01 3.77
CA PHE A 203 -7.94 3.65 3.31
C PHE A 203 -9.44 3.45 3.04
N ILE A 204 -10.30 3.80 4.00
CA ILE A 204 -11.76 3.73 3.83
C ILE A 204 -12.25 4.64 2.69
N GLY A 205 -11.67 5.83 2.54
CA GLY A 205 -11.95 6.74 1.43
C GLY A 205 -11.60 6.13 0.06
N SER A 206 -10.46 5.44 -0.03
CA SER A 206 -10.03 4.74 -1.25
C SER A 206 -10.99 3.61 -1.64
N ILE A 207 -11.44 2.81 -0.66
CA ILE A 207 -12.43 1.76 -0.88
C ILE A 207 -13.76 2.38 -1.34
N SER A 208 -14.26 3.38 -0.62
CA SER A 208 -15.51 4.07 -0.96
C SER A 208 -15.50 4.65 -2.37
N SER A 209 -14.40 5.30 -2.75
CA SER A 209 -14.19 5.82 -4.11
C SER A 209 -14.25 4.70 -5.15
N THR A 210 -13.60 3.56 -4.88
CA THR A 210 -13.56 2.41 -5.80
C THR A 210 -14.95 1.76 -5.94
N VAL A 211 -15.70 1.64 -4.85
CA VAL A 211 -17.09 1.15 -4.87
C VAL A 211 -17.99 2.10 -5.66
N ASN A 212 -17.82 3.42 -5.51
CA ASN A 212 -18.57 4.40 -6.27
C ASN A 212 -18.26 4.33 -7.77
N SER A 213 -16.98 4.17 -8.15
CA SER A 213 -16.60 3.92 -9.54
C SER A 213 -17.24 2.64 -10.10
N LEU A 214 -17.29 1.56 -9.32
CA LEU A 214 -17.93 0.31 -9.73
C LEU A 214 -19.45 0.49 -9.94
N ARG A 215 -20.11 1.21 -9.03
CA ARG A 215 -21.54 1.54 -9.13
C ARG A 215 -21.82 2.41 -10.35
N ALA A 216 -20.96 3.37 -10.68
CA ALA A 216 -21.09 4.20 -11.88
C ALA A 216 -21.04 3.36 -13.17
N VAL A 217 -20.07 2.44 -13.28
CA VAL A 217 -19.95 1.52 -14.44
C VAL A 217 -21.20 0.64 -14.58
N ARG A 218 -21.75 0.13 -13.47
CA ARG A 218 -23.01 -0.63 -13.49
C ARG A 218 -24.20 0.26 -13.87
N GLY A 219 -24.25 1.49 -13.36
CA GLY A 219 -25.30 2.46 -13.64
C GLY A 219 -25.37 2.85 -15.12
N GLU A 220 -24.23 3.01 -15.79
CA GLU A 220 -24.18 3.27 -17.24
C GLU A 220 -24.79 2.13 -18.05
N LYS A 221 -24.48 0.87 -17.71
CA LYS A 221 -25.09 -0.29 -18.37
C LYS A 221 -26.61 -0.32 -18.20
N ILE A 222 -27.09 -0.07 -16.98
CA ILE A 222 -28.53 -0.01 -16.71
C ILE A 222 -29.17 1.13 -17.52
N LYS A 223 -28.54 2.31 -17.55
CA LYS A 223 -29.02 3.46 -18.32
C LYS A 223 -29.06 3.19 -19.82
N GLN A 224 -28.07 2.49 -20.37
CA GLN A 224 -28.07 2.06 -21.78
C GLN A 224 -29.23 1.09 -22.08
N GLN A 225 -29.48 0.12 -21.19
CA GLN A 225 -30.62 -0.79 -21.33
C GLN A 225 -31.97 -0.05 -21.24
N SER A 226 -32.11 0.88 -20.29
CA SER A 226 -33.32 1.70 -20.17
C SER A 226 -33.58 2.56 -21.42
N LYS A 227 -32.54 3.15 -22.01
CA LYS A 227 -32.67 3.92 -23.27
C LYS A 227 -33.09 3.03 -24.44
N LEU A 228 -32.54 1.83 -24.54
CA LEU A 228 -32.92 0.87 -25.58
C LEU A 228 -34.40 0.50 -25.42
N LEU A 229 -34.83 0.17 -24.20
CA LEU A 229 -36.24 -0.12 -23.92
C LEU A 229 -37.15 1.06 -24.29
N GLN A 230 -36.77 2.28 -23.89
CA GLN A 230 -37.53 3.49 -24.19
C GLN A 230 -37.66 3.72 -25.72
N PHE A 231 -36.59 3.50 -26.49
CA PHE A 231 -36.63 3.59 -27.95
C PHE A 231 -37.63 2.60 -28.57
N PHE A 232 -37.70 1.37 -28.05
CA PHE A 232 -38.66 0.37 -28.53
C PHE A 232 -40.11 0.79 -28.21
N ILE A 233 -40.34 1.35 -27.02
CA ILE A 233 -41.66 1.86 -26.60
C ILE A 233 -42.07 3.06 -27.47
N GLU A 234 -41.20 4.05 -27.65
CA GLU A 234 -41.49 5.26 -28.44
C GLU A 234 -41.79 4.95 -29.92
N ARG A 235 -41.18 3.89 -30.46
CA ARG A 235 -41.39 3.46 -31.85
C ARG A 235 -42.51 2.42 -32.02
N ASN A 236 -43.24 2.06 -30.94
CA ASN A 236 -44.25 0.98 -30.94
C ASN A 236 -43.73 -0.34 -31.51
N LEU A 237 -42.47 -0.69 -31.21
CA LEU A 237 -41.88 -1.98 -31.59
C LEU A 237 -42.34 -3.06 -30.60
N SER A 238 -42.50 -4.30 -31.07
CA SER A 238 -42.94 -5.39 -30.20
C SER A 238 -41.91 -5.70 -29.12
N LEU A 239 -42.37 -5.90 -27.89
CA LEU A 239 -41.52 -6.28 -26.76
C LEU A 239 -40.89 -7.67 -26.94
N ASP A 240 -41.53 -8.53 -27.74
CA ASP A 240 -40.96 -9.82 -28.16
C ASP A 240 -39.70 -9.64 -29.01
N LEU A 241 -39.66 -8.62 -29.89
CA LEU A 241 -38.47 -8.28 -30.67
C LEU A 241 -37.33 -7.78 -29.78
N TYR A 242 -37.65 -7.01 -28.73
CA TYR A 242 -36.66 -6.60 -27.73
C TYR A 242 -36.09 -7.80 -26.96
N GLY A 243 -36.95 -8.73 -26.54
CA GLY A 243 -36.55 -9.99 -25.91
C GLY A 243 -35.64 -10.83 -26.81
N LEU A 244 -36.01 -10.99 -28.09
CA LEU A 244 -35.21 -11.68 -29.10
C LEU A 244 -33.85 -11.01 -29.31
N LEU A 245 -33.83 -9.67 -29.44
CA LEU A 245 -32.62 -8.88 -29.64
C LEU A 245 -31.67 -8.98 -28.44
N LEU A 246 -32.19 -8.97 -27.21
CA LEU A 246 -31.38 -9.24 -26.01
C LEU A 246 -30.82 -10.65 -26.00
N LEU A 247 -31.60 -11.66 -26.39
CA LEU A 247 -31.17 -13.06 -26.49
C LEU A 247 -30.05 -13.23 -27.52
N LEU A 248 -30.15 -12.52 -28.64
CA LEU A 248 -29.18 -12.51 -29.73
C LEU A 248 -27.90 -11.74 -29.34
N LEU A 249 -28.03 -10.61 -28.64
CA LEU A 249 -26.88 -9.83 -28.14
C LEU A 249 -26.17 -10.51 -26.97
N ARG A 250 -26.85 -11.29 -26.14
CA ARG A 250 -26.28 -11.94 -24.95
C ARG A 250 -24.97 -12.71 -25.24
N PRO A 251 -24.87 -13.58 -26.27
CA PRO A 251 -23.62 -14.24 -26.62
C PRO A 251 -22.55 -13.28 -27.17
N PHE A 252 -22.91 -12.25 -27.94
CA PHE A 252 -21.93 -11.26 -28.43
C PHE A 252 -21.35 -10.42 -27.30
N VAL A 253 -22.20 -9.99 -26.36
CA VAL A 253 -21.79 -9.29 -25.15
C VAL A 253 -20.95 -10.21 -24.28
N ALA A 254 -21.37 -11.46 -24.04
CA ALA A 254 -20.60 -12.45 -23.28
C ALA A 254 -19.23 -12.73 -23.91
N LYS A 255 -19.14 -12.82 -25.25
CA LYS A 255 -17.88 -13.04 -25.97
C LYS A 255 -16.97 -11.80 -25.94
N ALA A 256 -17.53 -10.60 -26.01
CA ALA A 256 -16.80 -9.34 -25.81
C ALA A 256 -16.29 -9.19 -24.36
N GLN A 257 -17.11 -9.58 -23.37
CA GLN A 257 -16.72 -9.61 -21.96
C GLN A 257 -15.66 -10.68 -21.69
N LEU A 258 -15.80 -11.88 -22.26
CA LEU A 258 -14.81 -12.96 -22.14
C LEU A 258 -13.48 -12.60 -22.82
N LYS A 259 -13.50 -11.90 -23.96
CA LYS A 259 -12.29 -11.36 -24.59
C LYS A 259 -11.61 -10.28 -23.74
N GLN A 260 -12.38 -9.53 -22.94
CA GLN A 260 -11.84 -8.60 -21.93
C GLN A 260 -11.36 -9.29 -20.63
N LEU A 261 -11.89 -10.46 -20.29
CA LEU A 261 -11.45 -11.26 -19.13
C LEU A 261 -10.28 -12.21 -19.46
N GLY A 262 -10.13 -12.62 -20.72
CA GLY A 262 -9.25 -13.72 -21.17
C GLY A 262 -7.76 -13.42 -21.31
N HIS A 263 -7.30 -12.19 -21.10
CA HIS A 263 -5.88 -11.82 -21.02
C HIS A 263 -5.76 -10.57 -20.13
N PRO A 264 -4.84 -10.42 -19.16
CA PRO A 264 -3.87 -11.31 -18.51
C PRO A 264 -4.16 -11.42 -16.99
N THR A 265 -5.41 -11.39 -16.54
CA THR A 265 -5.75 -11.15 -15.13
C THR A 265 -5.27 -12.25 -14.17
N LEU A 266 -5.44 -13.52 -14.55
CA LEU A 266 -5.00 -14.69 -13.79
C LEU A 266 -3.48 -14.84 -13.75
N THR A 267 -2.81 -14.64 -14.90
CA THR A 267 -1.35 -14.65 -14.99
C THR A 267 -0.73 -13.47 -14.25
N THR A 268 -1.34 -12.28 -14.27
CA THR A 268 -0.87 -11.13 -13.46
C THR A 268 -1.12 -11.31 -11.97
N LEU A 269 -2.23 -11.94 -11.55
CA LEU A 269 -2.47 -12.27 -10.14
C LEU A 269 -1.45 -13.30 -9.64
N LEU A 270 -1.11 -14.30 -10.47
CA LEU A 270 -0.06 -15.26 -10.19
C LEU A 270 1.33 -14.61 -10.17
N LEU A 271 1.63 -13.72 -11.11
CA LEU A 271 2.90 -12.95 -11.13
C LEU A 271 3.00 -12.00 -9.93
N LEU A 272 1.90 -11.40 -9.49
CA LEU A 272 1.85 -10.57 -8.29
C LEU A 272 2.01 -11.40 -7.02
N LEU A 273 1.35 -12.56 -6.92
CA LEU A 273 1.53 -13.48 -5.79
C LEU A 273 2.96 -14.03 -5.74
N LEU A 274 3.56 -14.31 -6.90
CA LEU A 274 4.96 -14.73 -7.01
C LEU A 274 5.93 -13.60 -6.65
N LEU A 275 5.72 -12.38 -7.14
CA LEU A 275 6.50 -11.22 -6.75
C LEU A 275 6.33 -10.91 -5.26
N LEU A 276 5.12 -11.04 -4.71
CA LEU A 276 4.86 -10.89 -3.27
C LEU A 276 5.57 -11.98 -2.45
N SER A 277 5.56 -13.24 -2.91
CA SER A 277 6.32 -14.31 -2.24
C SER A 277 7.84 -14.09 -2.29
N PHE A 278 8.36 -13.47 -3.36
CA PHE A 278 9.78 -13.15 -3.52
C PHE A 278 10.22 -11.91 -2.71
N ILE A 279 9.24 -11.09 -2.31
CA ILE A 279 9.45 -9.88 -1.51
C ILE A 279 9.33 -10.17 0.00
N VAL A 280 8.57 -11.21 0.36
CA VAL A 280 8.35 -11.64 1.75
C VAL A 280 9.36 -12.71 2.22
N ALA A 281 9.97 -13.45 1.29
CA ALA A 281 11.10 -14.36 1.55
C ALA A 281 12.43 -13.60 1.62
#